data_AF-A0A499W7R2-F1
#
_entry.id   AF-A0A499W7R2-F1
#
_cell.length_a   1.000
_cell.length_b   1.000
_cell.length_c   1.000
_cell.angle_alpha   90.00
_cell.angle_beta   90.00
_cell.angle_gamma   90.00
#
_symmetry.space_group_name_H-M   'P 1'
#
loop_
_entity.id
_entity.type
_entity.pdbx_description
1 polymer ?
#
loop_
_entity_poly.entity_id
_entity_poly.type
_entity_poly.pdbx_seq_one_letter_code
_entity_poly.pdbx_strand_id
1 'polypeptide(L)'
;MDVRAGRYRSAREALADTRDDFGLRAHRSLVLASEAADSDLAERWLAEEPTPEAALLWARVAVLRTLRAAAAHDERAEALERIALTACERASTAAPHDPTPWVAKLTMARLHDIREPAPQGLLTAPAGPWRLFSHVLRLDPWNREAHHRFLACFFTRYGGSVNAAWDVAAFLGQRAPATSPLRLLPLVALVESYNPRNCWPTGSGSSPSGAPPPSPSTRTGCPRPRATASRRCSTSRISRTPC
;
A
#
# COMPACT_ATOMS: atom_id res chain seq x y z
N MET A 1 12.13 26.41 -26.00
CA MET A 1 11.04 25.47 -25.66
C MET A 1 11.51 24.66 -24.47
N ASP A 2 10.89 24.91 -23.32
CA ASP A 2 11.44 24.67 -21.98
C ASP A 2 11.61 23.17 -21.68
N VAL A 3 12.82 22.75 -21.31
CA VAL A 3 13.14 21.37 -20.90
C VAL A 3 12.24 20.91 -19.74
N ARG A 4 11.69 21.88 -18.96
CA ARG A 4 10.75 21.65 -17.86
C ARG A 4 9.37 21.17 -18.35
N ALA A 5 8.81 21.82 -19.37
CA ALA A 5 7.54 21.42 -20.01
C ALA A 5 7.62 20.08 -20.76
N GLY A 6 8.84 19.62 -21.07
CA GLY A 6 9.07 18.32 -21.70
C GLY A 6 8.88 17.12 -20.77
N ARG A 7 9.09 17.28 -19.45
CA ARG A 7 9.15 16.13 -18.52
C ARG A 7 7.79 15.52 -18.18
N TYR A 8 6.73 16.31 -18.07
CA TYR A 8 5.38 15.82 -17.78
C TYR A 8 4.51 15.63 -19.03
N ARG A 9 4.98 16.05 -20.23
CA ARG A 9 4.20 15.93 -21.47
C ARG A 9 3.82 14.48 -21.79
N SER A 10 4.78 13.55 -21.67
CA SER A 10 4.51 12.13 -21.89
C SER A 10 3.53 11.56 -20.85
N ALA A 11 3.62 11.99 -19.59
CA ALA A 11 2.68 11.58 -18.54
C ALA A 11 1.26 12.13 -18.80
N ARG A 12 1.16 13.38 -19.26
CA ARG A 12 -0.09 14.02 -19.67
C ARG A 12 -0.75 13.25 -20.81
N GLU A 13 -0.02 12.96 -21.87
CA GLU A 13 -0.52 12.19 -23.02
C GLU A 13 -0.95 10.79 -22.60
N ALA A 14 -0.10 10.09 -21.83
CA ALA A 14 -0.40 8.75 -21.35
C ALA A 14 -1.68 8.66 -20.50
N LEU A 15 -2.05 9.73 -19.77
CA LEU A 15 -3.29 9.79 -18.99
C LEU A 15 -4.48 10.33 -19.81
N ALA A 16 -4.24 11.31 -20.69
CA ALA A 16 -5.29 11.87 -21.55
C ALA A 16 -5.88 10.79 -22.48
N ASP A 17 -5.04 9.90 -23.00
CA ASP A 17 -5.45 8.79 -23.87
C ASP A 17 -6.31 7.72 -23.17
N THR A 18 -6.43 7.76 -21.84
CA THR A 18 -7.17 6.77 -21.06
C THR A 18 -8.46 7.32 -20.44
N ARG A 19 -8.94 8.49 -20.88
CA ARG A 19 -10.16 9.09 -20.31
C ARG A 19 -11.40 8.21 -20.47
N ASP A 20 -11.43 7.39 -21.51
CA ASP A 20 -12.54 6.47 -21.81
C ASP A 20 -12.33 5.04 -21.28
N ASP A 21 -11.16 4.75 -20.69
CA ASP A 21 -10.84 3.45 -20.07
C ASP A 21 -10.32 3.66 -18.64
N PHE A 22 -11.24 3.59 -17.69
CA PHE A 22 -10.92 3.78 -16.27
C PHE A 22 -9.99 2.69 -15.70
N GLY A 23 -10.03 1.47 -16.24
CA GLY A 23 -9.12 0.41 -15.82
C GLY A 23 -7.67 0.71 -16.23
N LEU A 24 -7.48 1.13 -17.48
CA LEU A 24 -6.18 1.52 -18.00
C LEU A 24 -5.67 2.81 -17.33
N ARG A 25 -6.56 3.79 -17.11
CA ARG A 25 -6.26 5.03 -16.39
C ARG A 25 -5.82 4.78 -14.95
N ALA A 26 -6.51 3.89 -14.24
CA ALA A 26 -6.13 3.45 -12.90
C ALA A 26 -4.71 2.87 -12.90
N HIS A 27 -4.42 1.94 -13.81
CA HIS A 27 -3.10 1.32 -13.90
C HIS A 27 -1.99 2.32 -14.24
N ARG A 28 -2.15 3.12 -15.31
CA ARG A 28 -1.12 4.09 -15.73
C ARG A 28 -0.89 5.17 -14.68
N SER A 29 -1.95 5.68 -14.04
CA SER A 29 -1.80 6.69 -12.99
C SER A 29 -1.09 6.14 -11.73
N LEU A 30 -1.26 4.87 -11.38
CA LEU A 30 -0.50 4.22 -10.31
C LEU A 30 0.99 4.08 -10.65
N VAL A 31 1.32 3.66 -11.87
CA VAL A 31 2.71 3.54 -12.33
C VAL A 31 3.38 4.91 -12.37
N LEU A 32 2.73 5.91 -12.96
CA LEU A 32 3.29 7.28 -12.99
C LEU A 32 3.48 7.84 -11.58
N ALA A 33 2.56 7.54 -10.65
CA ALA A 33 2.70 7.96 -9.27
C ALA A 33 3.85 7.26 -8.53
N SER A 34 4.15 5.99 -8.82
CA SER A 34 5.31 5.32 -8.20
C SER A 34 6.62 5.97 -8.59
N GLU A 35 6.76 6.37 -9.86
CA GLU A 35 7.95 7.04 -10.36
C GLU A 35 8.04 8.50 -9.86
N ALA A 36 6.90 9.18 -9.75
CA ALA A 36 6.86 10.57 -9.31
C ALA A 36 6.94 10.73 -7.78
N ALA A 37 6.70 9.67 -7.00
CA ALA A 37 6.56 9.72 -5.54
C ALA A 37 7.76 10.35 -4.82
N ASP A 38 8.96 10.18 -5.35
CA ASP A 38 10.20 10.65 -4.73
C ASP A 38 10.71 11.98 -5.34
N SER A 39 9.86 12.68 -6.11
CA SER A 39 10.16 13.95 -6.78
C SER A 39 9.07 15.00 -6.62
N ASP A 40 9.35 16.27 -6.91
CA ASP A 40 8.38 17.37 -6.95
C ASP A 40 7.64 17.49 -8.31
N LEU A 41 7.67 16.45 -9.15
CA LEU A 41 7.16 16.51 -10.52
C LEU A 41 5.65 16.78 -10.57
N ALA A 42 4.87 16.13 -9.70
CA ALA A 42 3.42 16.24 -9.71
C ALA A 42 2.95 17.63 -9.24
N GLU A 43 3.58 18.18 -8.20
CA GLU A 43 3.32 19.53 -7.70
C GLU A 43 3.65 20.58 -8.74
N ARG A 44 4.83 20.48 -9.38
CA ARG A 44 5.25 21.41 -10.41
C ARG A 44 4.34 21.36 -11.63
N TRP A 45 4.00 20.17 -12.10
CA TRP A 45 3.04 20.05 -13.21
C TRP A 45 1.70 20.65 -12.83
N LEU A 46 1.15 20.37 -11.65
CA LEU A 46 -0.13 20.94 -11.20
C LEU A 46 -0.10 22.48 -11.07
N ALA A 47 1.04 23.05 -10.71
CA ALA A 47 1.24 24.50 -10.62
C ALA A 47 1.38 25.16 -12.00
N GLU A 48 2.05 24.49 -12.95
CA GLU A 48 2.22 24.99 -14.32
C GLU A 48 0.94 24.83 -15.16
N GLU A 49 0.25 23.68 -15.05
CA GLU A 49 -0.91 23.34 -15.86
C GLU A 49 -1.97 22.57 -15.03
N PRO A 50 -2.98 23.25 -14.46
CA PRO A 50 -3.95 22.63 -13.55
C PRO A 50 -5.04 21.81 -14.27
N THR A 51 -4.62 20.82 -15.06
CA THR A 51 -5.49 19.90 -15.80
C THR A 51 -6.05 18.78 -14.91
N PRO A 52 -7.12 18.08 -15.34
CA PRO A 52 -7.60 16.87 -14.66
C PRO A 52 -6.51 15.79 -14.53
N GLU A 53 -5.66 15.62 -15.53
CA GLU A 53 -4.53 14.68 -15.51
C GLU A 53 -3.49 15.05 -14.44
N ALA A 54 -3.11 16.33 -14.37
CA ALA A 54 -2.18 16.81 -13.35
C ALA A 54 -2.76 16.64 -11.94
N ALA A 55 -4.05 16.96 -11.76
CA ALA A 55 -4.74 16.79 -10.49
C ALA A 55 -4.81 15.32 -10.06
N LEU A 56 -5.12 14.41 -11.00
CA LEU A 56 -5.11 12.97 -10.76
C LEU A 56 -3.73 12.46 -10.36
N LEU A 57 -2.66 12.83 -11.10
CA LEU A 57 -1.31 12.39 -10.76
C LEU A 57 -0.91 12.89 -9.38
N TRP A 58 -1.18 14.16 -9.06
CA TRP A 58 -0.91 14.70 -7.73
C TRP A 58 -1.66 13.96 -6.63
N ALA A 59 -2.95 13.64 -6.83
CA ALA A 59 -3.72 12.83 -5.90
C ALA A 59 -3.10 11.44 -5.67
N ARG A 60 -2.69 10.76 -6.74
CA ARG A 60 -2.05 9.44 -6.63
C ARG A 60 -0.71 9.49 -5.90
N VAL A 61 0.13 10.50 -6.19
CA VAL A 61 1.41 10.72 -5.52
C VAL A 61 1.21 11.02 -4.04
N ALA A 62 0.28 11.91 -3.70
CA ALA A 62 -0.02 12.26 -2.32
C ALA A 62 -0.51 11.03 -1.54
N VAL A 63 -1.47 10.26 -2.08
CA VAL A 63 -1.94 9.01 -1.47
C VAL A 63 -0.79 8.02 -1.27
N LEU A 64 0.05 7.81 -2.28
CA LEU A 64 1.18 6.88 -2.16
C LEU A 64 2.16 7.30 -1.06
N ARG A 65 2.46 8.60 -0.95
CA ARG A 65 3.30 9.14 0.13
C ARG A 65 2.68 8.94 1.51
N THR A 66 1.38 9.19 1.65
CA THR A 66 0.63 8.92 2.89
C THR A 66 0.75 7.45 3.29
N LEU A 67 0.52 6.53 2.35
CA LEU A 67 0.62 5.10 2.63
C LEU A 67 2.04 4.65 3.00
N ARG A 68 3.07 5.20 2.34
CA ARG A 68 4.48 4.94 2.68
C ARG A 68 4.81 5.45 4.07
N ALA A 69 4.40 6.68 4.41
CA ALA A 69 4.60 7.28 5.72
C ALA A 69 3.87 6.51 6.83
N ALA A 70 2.62 6.12 6.62
CA ALA A 70 1.83 5.33 7.56
C ALA A 70 2.46 3.94 7.80
N ALA A 71 2.93 3.27 6.74
CA ALA A 71 3.63 1.99 6.86
C ALA A 71 4.97 2.09 7.60
N ALA A 72 5.63 3.25 7.53
CA ALA A 72 6.86 3.55 8.25
C ALA A 72 6.63 4.11 9.67
N HIS A 73 5.36 4.26 10.09
CA HIS A 73 5.00 4.94 11.34
C HIS A 73 5.60 6.35 11.48
N ASP A 74 5.73 7.09 10.36
CA ASP A 74 6.19 8.48 10.35
C ASP A 74 5.09 9.41 10.88
N GLU A 75 5.44 10.30 11.81
CA GLU A 75 4.56 11.34 12.37
C GLU A 75 3.94 12.24 11.29
N ARG A 76 4.60 12.38 10.13
CA ARG A 76 4.08 13.14 8.98
C ARG A 76 2.88 12.49 8.29
N ALA A 77 2.55 11.23 8.58
CA ALA A 77 1.49 10.50 7.90
C ALA A 77 0.14 11.25 7.95
N GLU A 78 -0.23 11.80 9.11
CA GLU A 78 -1.49 12.55 9.28
C GLU A 78 -1.51 13.85 8.46
N ALA A 79 -0.39 14.57 8.39
CA ALA A 79 -0.28 15.78 7.58
C ALA A 79 -0.37 15.45 6.07
N LEU A 80 0.33 14.39 5.63
CA LEU A 80 0.28 13.91 4.25
C LEU A 80 -1.12 13.42 3.87
N GLU A 81 -1.84 12.79 4.80
CA GLU A 81 -3.21 12.34 4.59
C GLU A 81 -4.16 13.51 4.30
N ARG A 82 -4.10 14.60 5.07
CA ARG A 82 -4.91 15.80 4.81
C ARG A 82 -4.63 16.39 3.43
N ILE A 83 -3.36 16.41 3.02
CA ILE A 83 -2.94 16.83 1.68
C ILE A 83 -3.54 15.90 0.62
N ALA A 84 -3.44 14.59 0.82
CA ALA A 84 -3.94 13.58 -0.11
C ALA A 84 -5.48 13.60 -0.24
N LEU A 85 -6.20 13.86 0.85
CA LEU A 85 -7.66 14.03 0.83
C LEU A 85 -8.06 15.24 -0.02
N THR A 86 -7.39 16.38 0.21
CA THR A 86 -7.58 17.61 -0.58
C THR A 86 -7.26 17.35 -2.06
N ALA A 87 -6.25 16.52 -2.33
CA ALA A 87 -5.87 16.11 -3.66
C ALA A 87 -6.91 15.27 -4.38
N CYS A 88 -7.43 14.26 -3.70
CA CYS A 88 -8.50 13.44 -4.25
C CYS A 88 -9.75 14.28 -4.53
N GLU A 89 -10.08 15.25 -3.68
CA GLU A 89 -11.23 16.15 -3.85
C GLU A 89 -11.04 17.13 -5.02
N ARG A 90 -9.85 17.70 -5.17
CA ARG A 90 -9.53 18.54 -6.33
C ARG A 90 -9.62 17.73 -7.63
N ALA A 91 -9.07 16.52 -7.64
CA ALA A 91 -9.08 15.65 -8.80
C ALA A 91 -10.50 15.16 -9.15
N SER A 92 -11.32 14.79 -8.15
CA SER A 92 -12.71 14.40 -8.38
C SER A 92 -13.58 15.56 -8.86
N THR A 93 -13.29 16.78 -8.41
CA THR A 93 -13.97 18.00 -8.91
C THR A 93 -13.58 18.29 -10.37
N ALA A 94 -12.32 18.07 -10.74
CA ALA A 94 -11.83 18.29 -12.10
C ALA A 94 -12.35 17.26 -13.11
N ALA A 95 -12.64 16.02 -12.67
CA ALA A 95 -13.22 14.97 -13.48
C ALA A 95 -14.32 14.20 -12.72
N PRO A 96 -15.56 14.74 -12.62
CA PRO A 96 -16.61 14.15 -11.78
C PRO A 96 -17.06 12.75 -12.17
N HIS A 97 -16.90 12.39 -13.45
CA HIS A 97 -17.29 11.08 -13.99
C HIS A 97 -16.16 10.04 -13.87
N ASP A 98 -14.95 10.45 -13.48
CA ASP A 98 -13.80 9.57 -13.36
C ASP A 98 -13.80 8.91 -11.96
N PRO A 99 -13.87 7.56 -11.86
CA PRO A 99 -13.80 6.88 -10.57
C PRO A 99 -12.40 6.93 -9.94
N THR A 100 -11.34 7.19 -10.71
CA THR A 100 -9.96 6.99 -10.24
C THR A 100 -9.54 7.88 -9.05
N PRO A 101 -9.95 9.16 -8.93
CA PRO A 101 -9.68 9.96 -7.72
C PRO A 101 -10.40 9.39 -6.48
N TRP A 102 -11.63 8.89 -6.65
CA TRP A 102 -12.40 8.28 -5.56
C TRP A 102 -11.78 6.95 -5.11
N VAL A 103 -11.24 6.16 -6.03
CA VAL A 103 -10.47 4.94 -5.72
C VAL A 103 -9.16 5.26 -4.99
N ALA A 104 -8.50 6.36 -5.36
CA ALA A 104 -7.32 6.85 -4.63
C ALA A 104 -7.70 7.21 -3.18
N LYS A 105 -8.81 7.94 -2.96
CA LYS A 105 -9.37 8.22 -1.63
C LYS A 105 -9.71 6.94 -0.87
N LEU A 106 -10.36 5.98 -1.53
CA LEU A 106 -10.72 4.68 -0.95
C LEU A 106 -9.51 3.88 -0.50
N THR A 107 -8.36 4.04 -1.15
CA THR A 107 -7.12 3.35 -0.74
C THR A 107 -6.65 3.77 0.65
N MET A 108 -6.89 5.04 1.04
CA MET A 108 -6.56 5.54 2.38
C MET A 108 -7.58 5.12 3.44
N ALA A 109 -8.78 4.67 3.05
CA ALA A 109 -9.82 4.26 3.99
C ALA A 109 -9.37 3.16 4.99
N ARG A 110 -8.37 2.36 4.61
CA ARG A 110 -7.75 1.34 5.49
C ARG A 110 -6.87 1.91 6.61
N LEU A 111 -6.56 3.20 6.57
CA LEU A 111 -5.81 3.91 7.63
C LEU A 111 -6.74 4.40 8.74
N HIS A 112 -8.05 4.34 8.52
CA HIS A 112 -9.07 4.87 9.42
C HIS A 112 -10.00 3.77 9.89
N ASP A 113 -10.54 3.94 11.11
CA ASP A 113 -11.64 3.11 11.60
C ASP A 113 -12.99 3.65 11.08
N ILE A 114 -13.26 3.43 9.80
CA ILE A 114 -14.54 3.84 9.18
C ILE A 114 -15.60 2.79 9.50
N ARG A 115 -16.55 3.16 10.36
CA ARG A 115 -17.57 2.24 10.89
C ARG A 115 -18.97 2.45 10.29
N GLU A 116 -19.07 2.48 8.96
CA GLU A 116 -20.38 2.53 8.31
C GLU A 116 -20.99 1.12 8.28
N PRO A 117 -22.31 0.97 8.50
CA PRO A 117 -22.96 -0.34 8.53
C PRO A 117 -22.91 -0.99 7.15
N ALA A 118 -22.67 -2.31 7.14
CA ALA A 118 -22.69 -3.12 5.93
C ALA A 118 -24.10 -3.19 5.32
N PRO A 119 -24.22 -3.35 3.99
CA PRO A 119 -25.49 -3.68 3.36
C PRO A 119 -25.98 -5.06 3.80
N GLN A 120 -27.29 -5.29 3.66
CA GLN A 120 -27.90 -6.57 3.98
C GLN A 120 -27.34 -7.68 3.07
N GLY A 121 -27.21 -8.89 3.61
CA GLY A 121 -26.79 -10.09 2.88
C GLY A 121 -25.33 -10.53 3.11
N LEU A 122 -24.53 -9.75 3.84
CA LEU A 122 -23.24 -10.21 4.37
C LEU A 122 -23.44 -10.97 5.69
N LEU A 123 -22.81 -12.13 5.82
CA LEU A 123 -22.91 -12.98 7.01
C LEU A 123 -22.29 -12.34 8.25
N THR A 124 -21.17 -11.64 8.05
CA THR A 124 -20.39 -10.99 9.10
C THR A 124 -20.75 -9.52 9.30
N ALA A 125 -21.56 -8.95 8.39
CA ALA A 125 -21.95 -7.55 8.35
C ALA A 125 -20.83 -6.56 8.74
N PRO A 126 -19.63 -6.66 8.13
CA PRO A 126 -18.46 -5.96 8.63
C PRO A 126 -18.56 -4.46 8.34
N ALA A 127 -18.35 -3.62 9.34
CA ALA A 127 -18.34 -2.18 9.15
C ALA A 127 -17.15 -1.77 8.26
N GLY A 128 -17.33 -0.73 7.44
CA GLY A 128 -16.29 -0.30 6.50
C GLY A 128 -16.69 0.91 5.66
N PRO A 129 -15.90 1.30 4.65
CA PRO A 129 -16.15 2.47 3.81
C PRO A 129 -17.21 2.20 2.71
N TRP A 130 -18.37 1.68 3.10
CA TRP A 130 -19.42 1.23 2.18
C TRP A 130 -20.00 2.35 1.31
N ARG A 131 -20.19 3.56 1.84
CA ARG A 131 -20.69 4.71 1.08
C ARG A 131 -19.70 5.16 0.03
N LEU A 132 -18.42 5.27 0.38
CA LEU A 132 -17.37 5.63 -0.57
C LEU A 132 -17.27 4.59 -1.69
N PHE A 133 -17.28 3.31 -1.35
CA PHE A 133 -17.29 2.24 -2.34
C PHE A 133 -18.55 2.27 -3.22
N SER A 134 -19.73 2.50 -2.63
CA SER A 134 -20.98 2.64 -3.39
C SER A 134 -20.94 3.78 -4.40
N HIS A 135 -20.23 4.87 -4.07
CA HIS A 135 -20.06 6.00 -4.99
C HIS A 135 -19.22 5.58 -6.20
N VAL A 136 -18.10 4.89 -5.98
CA VAL A 136 -17.28 4.36 -7.06
C VAL A 136 -18.06 3.39 -7.95
N LEU A 137 -18.86 2.51 -7.36
CA LEU A 137 -19.68 1.56 -8.13
C LEU A 137 -20.75 2.23 -8.99
N ARG A 138 -21.20 3.45 -8.67
CA ARG A 138 -22.12 4.21 -9.53
C ARG A 138 -21.41 4.78 -10.76
N LEU A 139 -20.11 5.04 -10.67
CA LEU A 139 -19.29 5.54 -11.78
C LEU A 139 -18.78 4.39 -12.65
N ASP A 140 -18.27 3.33 -12.03
CA ASP A 140 -17.73 2.15 -12.69
C ASP A 140 -17.97 0.89 -11.82
N PRO A 141 -19.07 0.15 -12.07
CA PRO A 141 -19.47 -1.00 -11.26
C PRO A 141 -18.46 -2.14 -11.22
N TRP A 142 -17.56 -2.23 -12.20
CA TRP A 142 -16.62 -3.35 -12.33
C TRP A 142 -15.15 -2.89 -12.22
N ASN A 143 -14.93 -1.71 -11.64
CA ASN A 143 -13.60 -1.16 -11.45
C ASN A 143 -12.72 -2.10 -10.61
N ARG A 144 -11.72 -2.72 -11.25
CA ARG A 144 -10.89 -3.74 -10.57
C ARG A 144 -10.16 -3.15 -9.37
N GLU A 145 -9.52 -2.00 -9.55
CA GLU A 145 -8.78 -1.37 -8.47
C GLU A 145 -9.69 -1.11 -7.26
N ALA A 146 -10.87 -0.51 -7.47
CA ALA A 146 -11.81 -0.21 -6.40
C ALA A 146 -12.16 -1.43 -5.54
N HIS A 147 -12.45 -2.56 -6.18
CA HIS A 147 -12.81 -3.80 -5.47
C HIS A 147 -11.65 -4.31 -4.62
N HIS A 148 -10.43 -4.30 -5.16
CA HIS A 148 -9.25 -4.72 -4.40
C HIS A 148 -8.91 -3.76 -3.26
N ARG A 149 -9.03 -2.44 -3.46
CA ARG A 149 -8.80 -1.44 -2.42
C ARG A 149 -9.83 -1.53 -1.29
N PHE A 150 -11.10 -1.72 -1.65
CA PHE A 150 -12.18 -1.93 -0.70
C PHE A 150 -11.98 -3.22 0.10
N LEU A 151 -11.70 -4.35 -0.57
CA LEU A 151 -11.43 -5.62 0.09
C LEU A 151 -10.26 -5.51 1.07
N ALA A 152 -9.23 -4.73 0.72
CA ALA A 152 -8.08 -4.54 1.59
C ALA A 152 -8.42 -3.90 2.94
N CYS A 153 -9.50 -3.11 3.05
CA CYS A 153 -9.94 -2.55 4.34
C CYS A 153 -10.32 -3.63 5.37
N PHE A 154 -10.66 -4.85 4.93
CA PHE A 154 -11.08 -5.94 5.81
C PHE A 154 -9.95 -6.94 6.14
N PHE A 155 -8.74 -6.71 5.64
CA PHE A 155 -7.61 -7.59 5.95
C PHE A 155 -7.13 -7.43 7.39
N THR A 156 -6.62 -8.53 7.95
CA THR A 156 -6.15 -8.61 9.35
C THR A 156 -5.06 -7.60 9.67
N ARG A 157 -4.16 -7.31 8.72
CA ARG A 157 -3.09 -6.29 8.90
C ARG A 157 -3.61 -4.86 9.08
N TYR A 158 -4.88 -4.60 8.76
CA TYR A 158 -5.53 -3.30 8.93
C TYR A 158 -6.67 -3.35 9.96
N GLY A 159 -6.66 -4.35 10.86
CA GLY A 159 -7.64 -4.47 11.94
C GLY A 159 -8.93 -5.21 11.56
N GLY A 160 -9.02 -5.75 10.34
CA GLY A 160 -10.13 -6.62 9.94
C GLY A 160 -9.97 -8.07 10.42
N SER A 161 -10.79 -8.97 9.86
CA SER A 161 -10.75 -10.40 10.20
C SER A 161 -10.79 -11.26 8.95
N VAL A 162 -10.25 -12.48 9.03
CA VAL A 162 -10.28 -13.45 7.92
C VAL A 162 -11.72 -13.72 7.47
N ASN A 163 -12.65 -13.89 8.42
CA ASN A 163 -14.06 -14.15 8.14
C ASN A 163 -14.71 -12.96 7.42
N ALA A 164 -14.47 -11.73 7.89
CA ALA A 164 -14.99 -10.53 7.23
C ALA A 164 -14.42 -10.34 5.82
N ALA A 165 -13.11 -10.52 5.64
CA ALA A 165 -12.48 -10.43 4.33
C ALA A 165 -13.03 -11.48 3.36
N TRP A 166 -13.20 -12.73 3.81
CA TRP A 166 -13.77 -13.80 2.99
C TRP A 166 -15.23 -13.54 2.61
N ASP A 167 -16.06 -13.15 3.58
CA ASP A 167 -17.48 -12.84 3.37
C ASP A 167 -17.65 -11.67 2.38
N VAL A 168 -16.89 -10.59 2.54
CA VAL A 168 -16.87 -9.46 1.58
C VAL A 168 -16.39 -9.92 0.21
N ALA A 169 -15.30 -10.68 0.12
CA ALA A 169 -14.77 -11.15 -1.16
C ALA A 169 -15.77 -12.06 -1.90
N ALA A 170 -16.43 -12.96 -1.19
CA ALA A 170 -17.47 -13.83 -1.74
C ALA A 170 -18.70 -13.03 -2.19
N PHE A 171 -19.16 -12.09 -1.36
CA PHE A 171 -20.27 -11.19 -1.67
C PHE A 171 -20.03 -10.40 -2.96
N LEU A 172 -18.85 -9.80 -3.10
CA LEU A 172 -18.49 -9.02 -4.30
C LEU A 172 -18.28 -9.93 -5.52
N GLY A 173 -17.57 -11.04 -5.36
CA GLY A 173 -17.28 -11.97 -6.45
C GLY A 173 -18.54 -12.59 -7.05
N GLN A 174 -19.53 -12.95 -6.23
CA GLN A 174 -20.79 -13.54 -6.71
C GLN A 174 -21.64 -12.58 -7.54
N ARG A 175 -21.55 -11.27 -7.26
CA ARG A 175 -22.28 -10.21 -7.96
C ARG A 175 -21.62 -9.81 -9.28
N ALA A 176 -20.33 -10.13 -9.47
CA ALA A 176 -19.61 -9.82 -10.70
C ALA A 176 -20.07 -10.65 -11.90
N PRO A 177 -19.98 -10.15 -13.15
CA PRO A 177 -20.22 -10.95 -14.35
C PRO A 177 -19.33 -12.20 -14.37
N ALA A 178 -19.80 -13.28 -14.99
CA ALA A 178 -19.06 -14.55 -15.02
C ALA A 178 -17.68 -14.42 -15.72
N THR A 179 -17.55 -13.50 -16.67
CA THR A 179 -16.30 -13.20 -17.39
C THR A 179 -15.38 -12.23 -16.64
N SER A 180 -15.84 -11.65 -15.53
CA SER A 180 -15.07 -10.67 -14.78
C SER A 180 -14.03 -11.35 -13.89
N PRO A 181 -12.78 -10.85 -13.83
CA PRO A 181 -11.78 -11.37 -12.88
C PRO A 181 -12.19 -11.18 -11.41
N LEU A 182 -13.17 -10.32 -11.13
CA LEU A 182 -13.62 -10.02 -9.77
C LEU A 182 -14.25 -11.26 -9.11
N ARG A 183 -14.65 -12.25 -9.91
CA ARG A 183 -14.99 -13.60 -9.44
C ARG A 183 -13.87 -14.26 -8.64
N LEU A 184 -12.61 -13.83 -8.83
CA LEU A 184 -11.42 -14.35 -8.16
C LEU A 184 -11.06 -13.59 -6.87
N LEU A 185 -11.83 -12.60 -6.43
CA LEU A 185 -11.59 -11.90 -5.15
C LEU A 185 -11.45 -12.85 -3.94
N PRO A 186 -12.21 -13.96 -3.82
CA PRO A 186 -11.99 -14.92 -2.74
C PRO A 186 -10.57 -15.49 -2.71
N LEU A 187 -9.91 -15.69 -3.86
CA LEU A 187 -8.52 -16.14 -3.89
C LEU A 187 -7.57 -15.09 -3.29
N VAL A 188 -7.85 -13.81 -3.50
CA VAL A 188 -7.08 -12.71 -2.89
C VAL A 188 -7.23 -12.77 -1.36
N ALA A 189 -8.45 -12.95 -0.86
CA ALA A 189 -8.70 -13.09 0.58
C ALA A 189 -7.99 -14.33 1.15
N LEU A 190 -7.96 -15.45 0.42
CA LEU A 190 -7.24 -16.65 0.82
C LEU A 190 -5.74 -16.41 0.93
N VAL A 191 -5.13 -15.84 -0.11
CA VAL A 191 -3.69 -15.51 -0.13
C VAL A 191 -3.34 -14.56 1.02
N GLU A 192 -4.19 -13.57 1.28
CA GLU A 192 -3.96 -12.59 2.35
C GLU A 192 -4.18 -13.16 3.76
N SER A 193 -5.01 -14.20 3.89
CA SER A 193 -5.18 -14.94 5.15
C SER A 193 -4.03 -15.91 5.44
N TYR A 194 -3.22 -16.23 4.44
CA TYR A 194 -2.14 -17.20 4.58
C TYR A 194 -1.02 -16.64 5.47
N ASN A 195 -0.85 -17.24 6.64
CA ASN A 195 0.25 -16.92 7.55
C ASN A 195 1.17 -18.14 7.70
N PRO A 196 2.37 -18.14 7.09
CA PRO A 196 3.28 -19.28 7.15
C PRO A 196 3.76 -19.59 8.59
N ARG A 197 3.67 -18.63 9.52
CA ARG A 197 4.06 -18.84 10.93
C ARG A 197 3.12 -19.77 11.68
N ASN A 198 1.88 -19.94 11.21
CA ASN A 198 0.92 -20.87 11.80
C ASN A 198 1.00 -22.28 11.19
N CYS A 199 1.75 -22.46 10.10
CA CYS A 199 1.87 -23.75 9.40
C CYS A 199 2.98 -24.64 9.95
N TRP A 200 3.92 -24.09 10.72
CA TRP A 200 4.82 -24.89 11.53
C TRP A 200 4.26 -24.96 12.94
N PRO A 201 3.87 -26.14 13.46
CA PRO A 201 3.82 -26.28 14.89
C PRO A 201 5.26 -26.03 15.35
N THR A 202 5.52 -24.86 15.93
CA THR A 202 6.67 -24.70 16.81
C THR A 202 6.46 -25.77 17.86
N GLY A 203 7.17 -26.90 17.71
CA GLY A 203 7.11 -28.00 18.66
C GLY A 203 7.35 -27.39 20.03
N SER A 204 6.28 -27.21 20.81
CA SER A 204 6.37 -27.03 22.23
C SER A 204 6.91 -28.36 22.73
N GLY A 205 8.24 -28.49 22.68
CA GLY A 205 8.98 -29.46 23.44
C GLY A 205 8.69 -29.14 24.89
N SER A 206 7.61 -29.72 25.41
CA SER A 206 7.48 -30.00 26.82
C SER A 206 8.65 -30.91 27.17
N SER A 207 9.76 -30.31 27.63
CA SER A 207 10.81 -31.03 28.32
C SER A 207 10.17 -31.71 29.54
N PRO A 208 10.22 -33.04 29.67
CA PRO A 208 9.83 -33.67 30.91
C PRO A 208 10.86 -33.25 31.97
N SER A 209 10.34 -32.87 33.14
CA SER A 209 11.10 -32.68 34.37
C SER A 209 12.11 -33.83 34.54
N GLY A 210 13.38 -33.51 34.40
CA GLY A 210 14.51 -34.42 34.58
C GLY A 210 15.59 -33.66 35.35
N ALA A 211 15.91 -34.16 36.54
CA ALA A 211 16.82 -33.58 37.50
C ALA A 211 18.17 -33.11 36.89
N PRO A 212 18.80 -32.06 37.45
CA PRO A 212 20.10 -31.62 36.99
C PRO A 212 21.18 -32.68 37.29
N PRO A 213 22.12 -32.96 36.37
CA PRO A 213 23.26 -33.82 36.66
C PRO A 213 24.22 -33.14 37.66
N PRO A 214 24.95 -33.90 38.50
CA PRO A 214 25.82 -33.34 39.51
C PRO A 214 27.04 -32.65 38.90
N SER A 215 27.40 -31.52 39.51
CA SER A 215 28.57 -30.69 39.18
C SER A 215 29.88 -31.47 39.36
N PRO A 216 30.80 -31.48 38.38
CA PRO A 216 32.16 -31.96 38.63
C PRO A 216 32.96 -30.93 39.41
N SER A 217 33.66 -31.45 40.42
CA SER A 217 34.51 -30.75 41.37
C SER A 217 35.65 -29.95 40.73
N THR A 218 35.96 -28.83 41.37
CA THR A 218 37.12 -27.99 41.14
C THR A 218 38.42 -28.73 41.51
N ARG A 219 39.40 -28.76 40.60
CA ARG A 219 40.84 -28.65 40.96
C ARG A 219 41.71 -28.14 39.81
N THR A 220 42.25 -26.94 40.07
CA THR A 220 43.64 -26.51 39.85
C THR A 220 44.21 -26.36 38.43
N GLY A 221 44.60 -25.11 38.09
CA GLY A 221 45.96 -24.87 37.58
C GLY A 221 46.15 -24.09 36.27
N CYS A 222 46.27 -22.76 36.38
CA CYS A 222 47.28 -21.91 35.67
C CYS A 222 47.18 -21.69 34.14
N PRO A 223 47.85 -20.65 33.57
CA PRO A 223 47.22 -19.35 33.34
C PRO A 223 47.22 -18.87 31.87
N ARG A 224 46.40 -17.85 31.59
CA ARG A 224 46.38 -17.11 30.30
C ARG A 224 47.61 -16.21 30.14
N PRO A 225 48.19 -16.09 28.94
CA PRO A 225 48.96 -14.90 28.58
C PRO A 225 48.07 -13.85 27.89
N ARG A 226 48.31 -12.60 28.28
CA ARG A 226 47.83 -11.37 27.63
C ARG A 226 48.71 -11.05 26.40
N ALA A 227 48.11 -10.46 25.37
CA ALA A 227 48.76 -9.47 24.49
C ALA A 227 47.63 -8.61 23.85
N THR A 228 47.37 -7.37 24.26
CA THR A 228 48.01 -6.09 23.89
C THR A 228 48.01 -5.75 22.39
N ALA A 229 47.00 -4.93 22.02
CA ALA A 229 47.11 -3.57 21.45
C ALA A 229 47.68 -3.31 20.05
N SER A 230 47.13 -2.22 19.47
CA SER A 230 47.70 -1.33 18.44
C SER A 230 47.52 -1.79 16.98
N ARG A 231 47.24 -0.94 15.97
CA ARG A 231 47.16 0.53 15.84
C ARG A 231 46.42 0.91 14.54
N ARG A 232 46.04 2.18 14.46
CA ARG A 232 45.62 2.99 13.29
C ARG A 232 46.62 2.99 12.13
N CYS A 233 46.11 3.19 10.90
CA CYS A 233 46.57 4.13 9.84
C CYS A 233 45.73 3.89 8.57
N SER A 234 44.83 4.77 8.12
CA SER A 234 44.99 6.00 7.30
C SER A 234 45.34 5.79 5.82
N THR A 235 44.62 6.54 4.96
CA THR A 235 44.92 6.95 3.55
C THR A 235 44.94 5.84 2.48
N SER A 236 44.33 5.96 1.29
CA SER A 236 44.44 7.07 0.34
C SER A 236 43.44 6.94 -0.82
N ARG A 237 43.16 8.12 -1.39
CA ARG A 237 42.42 8.48 -2.59
C ARG A 237 43.14 8.00 -3.86
N ILE A 238 42.42 7.42 -4.83
CA ILE A 238 42.84 7.38 -6.25
C ILE A 238 41.65 7.74 -7.14
N SER A 239 41.80 8.89 -7.80
CA SER A 239 41.11 9.33 -9.00
C SER A 239 41.84 8.81 -10.25
N ARG A 240 41.12 8.35 -11.28
CA ARG A 240 41.57 8.41 -12.69
C ARG A 240 40.38 8.30 -13.64
N THR A 241 40.33 9.27 -14.55
CA THR A 241 39.46 9.46 -15.72
C THR A 241 39.84 8.53 -16.89
N PRO A 242 39.01 8.43 -17.94
CA PRO A 242 39.10 7.40 -18.99
C PRO A 242 39.93 7.85 -20.22
N CYS A 243 40.32 6.86 -21.03
CA CYS A 243 40.66 7.01 -22.46
C CYS A 243 39.40 6.81 -23.30
#